data_AF-A0A8I1TMG0-F1
#
_entry.id   AF-A0A8I1TMG0-F1
#
_cell.length_a   1.000
_cell.length_b   1.000
_cell.length_c   1.000
_cell.angle_alpha   90.00
_cell.angle_beta   90.00
_cell.angle_gamma   90.00
#
_symmetry.space_group_name_H-M   'P 1'
#
loop_
_entity.id
_entity.type
_entity.pdbx_description
1 polymer ?
#
loop_
_entity_poly.entity_id
_entity_poly.type
_entity_poly.pdbx_seq_one_letter_code
_entity_poly.pdbx_strand_id
1 'polypeptide(L)'
;MRIVWTRRYLSELEAISDYIGEHNPRAAARVVNTIHSKTERLLSSNPFIGRKGEIRGTRELVIPGTPYIVAYRVTDQTVEILFVQHGARQWPDEV
;
A
#
# COMPACT_ATOMS: atom_id res chain seq x y z
N MET A 1 -9.12 2.88 14.41
CA MET A 1 -8.39 4.07 13.91
C MET A 1 -8.88 4.39 12.52
N ARG A 2 -8.91 5.67 12.12
CA ARG A 2 -9.37 6.06 10.77
C ARG A 2 -8.24 5.87 9.76
N ILE A 3 -8.51 5.21 8.65
CA ILE A 3 -7.55 5.09 7.54
C ILE A 3 -7.67 6.33 6.65
N VAL A 4 -6.52 6.92 6.31
CA VAL A 4 -6.41 8.08 5.42
C VAL A 4 -5.55 7.68 4.23
N TRP A 5 -6.12 7.78 3.03
CA TRP A 5 -5.43 7.47 1.78
C TRP A 5 -4.81 8.74 1.21
N THR A 6 -3.49 8.76 1.05
CA THR A 6 -2.83 9.89 0.40
C THR A 6 -3.08 9.88 -1.12
N ARG A 7 -2.92 11.05 -1.75
CA ARG A 7 -3.01 11.16 -3.22
C ARG A 7 -1.96 10.30 -3.91
N ARG A 8 -0.73 10.26 -3.38
CA ARG A 8 0.36 9.44 -3.92
C ARG A 8 0.00 7.96 -3.97
N TYR A 9 -0.55 7.41 -2.89
CA TYR A 9 -1.02 6.02 -2.86
C TYR A 9 -2.08 5.73 -3.94
N LEU A 10 -3.05 6.64 -4.13
CA LEU A 10 -4.11 6.47 -5.13
C LEU A 10 -3.55 6.50 -6.56
N SER A 11 -2.64 7.43 -6.85
CA SER A 11 -1.98 7.50 -8.17
C SER A 11 -1.10 6.29 -8.46
N GLU A 12 -0.39 5.74 -7.46
CA GLU A 12 0.39 4.50 -7.63
C GLU A 12 -0.51 3.28 -7.86
N LEU A 13 -1.66 3.20 -7.20
CA LEU A 13 -2.67 2.16 -7.47
C LEU A 13 -3.19 2.23 -8.91
N GLU A 14 -3.46 3.44 -9.40
CA GLU A 14 -3.87 3.68 -10.79
C GLU A 14 -2.77 3.24 -11.76
N ALA A 15 -1.51 3.66 -11.53
CA ALA A 15 -0.38 3.24 -12.35
C ALA A 15 -0.17 1.70 -12.37
N ILE A 16 -0.40 1.02 -11.24
CA ILE A 16 -0.39 -0.44 -11.18
C ILE A 16 -1.53 -1.03 -12.02
N SER A 17 -2.73 -0.43 -11.94
CA SER A 17 -3.89 -0.84 -12.71
C SER A 17 -3.62 -0.73 -14.22
N ASP A 18 -3.09 0.40 -14.66
CA ASP A 18 -2.80 0.68 -16.07
C ASP A 18 -1.75 -0.30 -16.61
N TYR A 19 -0.62 -0.43 -15.92
CA TYR A 19 0.47 -1.33 -16.31
C TYR A 19 0.03 -2.79 -16.47
N ILE A 20 -0.73 -3.32 -15.51
CA ILE A 20 -1.26 -4.69 -15.60
C ILE A 20 -2.38 -4.75 -16.65
N GLY A 21 -3.18 -3.70 -16.74
CA GLY A 21 -4.38 -3.58 -17.58
C GLY A 21 -4.07 -3.61 -19.07
N GLU A 22 -2.91 -3.09 -19.48
CA GLU A 22 -2.39 -3.21 -20.86
C GLU A 22 -2.39 -4.66 -21.36
N HIS A 23 -2.15 -5.62 -20.46
CA HIS A 23 -2.04 -7.04 -20.80
C HIS A 23 -3.25 -7.86 -20.32
N ASN A 24 -3.80 -7.54 -19.15
CA ASN A 24 -4.87 -8.29 -18.52
C ASN A 24 -5.73 -7.41 -17.58
N PRO A 25 -6.80 -6.77 -18.10
CA PRO A 25 -7.68 -5.90 -17.32
C PRO A 25 -8.33 -6.60 -16.11
N ARG A 26 -8.65 -7.90 -16.23
CA ARG A 26 -9.23 -8.68 -15.12
C ARG A 26 -8.20 -8.90 -14.01
N ALA A 27 -6.93 -9.11 -14.35
CA ALA A 27 -5.87 -9.22 -13.37
C ALA A 27 -5.61 -7.87 -12.69
N ALA A 28 -5.61 -6.76 -13.43
CA ALA A 28 -5.47 -5.42 -12.88
C ALA A 28 -6.50 -5.13 -11.79
N ALA A 29 -7.79 -5.31 -12.10
CA ALA A 29 -8.87 -5.13 -11.15
C ALA A 29 -8.72 -6.02 -9.90
N ARG A 30 -8.32 -7.28 -10.08
CA ARG A 30 -8.09 -8.21 -8.97
C ARG A 30 -6.94 -7.75 -8.06
N VAL A 31 -5.82 -7.32 -8.65
CA VAL A 31 -4.63 -6.89 -7.92
C VAL A 31 -4.93 -5.61 -7.12
N VAL A 32 -5.49 -4.58 -7.76
CA VAL A 32 -5.86 -3.32 -7.09
C VAL A 32 -6.83 -3.56 -5.94
N ASN A 33 -7.89 -4.34 -6.18
CA ASN A 33 -8.85 -4.67 -5.13
C ASN A 33 -8.20 -5.46 -3.98
N THR A 34 -7.28 -6.39 -4.29
CA THR A 34 -6.56 -7.16 -3.27
C THR A 34 -5.67 -6.26 -2.41
N ILE A 35 -4.92 -5.34 -3.03
CA ILE A 35 -4.07 -4.38 -2.31
C ILE A 35 -4.94 -3.50 -1.40
N HIS A 36 -5.97 -2.87 -1.96
CA HIS A 36 -6.78 -1.90 -1.22
C HIS A 36 -7.54 -2.54 -0.06
N SER A 37 -8.31 -3.60 -0.33
CA SER A 37 -9.13 -4.27 0.68
C SER A 37 -8.30 -4.94 1.78
N LYS A 38 -7.16 -5.54 1.46
CA LYS A 38 -6.28 -6.14 2.49
C LYS A 38 -5.60 -5.07 3.33
N THR A 39 -5.18 -3.96 2.73
CA THR A 39 -4.61 -2.82 3.47
C THR A 39 -5.62 -2.31 4.49
N GLU A 40 -6.84 -2.02 4.03
CA GLU A 40 -7.92 -1.55 4.89
C GLU A 40 -8.22 -2.53 6.03
N ARG A 41 -8.45 -3.80 5.69
CA ARG A 41 -8.81 -4.84 6.66
C ARG A 41 -7.71 -5.07 7.70
N LEU A 42 -6.46 -5.17 7.27
CA LEU A 42 -5.34 -5.49 8.18
C LEU A 42 -5.04 -4.33 9.13
N LEU A 43 -5.04 -3.10 8.62
CA LEU A 43 -4.67 -1.92 9.40
C LEU A 43 -5.80 -1.38 10.27
N SER A 44 -7.06 -1.67 9.94
CA SER A 44 -8.21 -1.30 10.78
C SER A 44 -8.15 -1.96 12.17
N SER A 45 -7.70 -3.22 12.23
CA SER A 45 -7.60 -3.99 13.48
C SER A 45 -6.19 -4.07 14.04
N ASN A 46 -5.16 -3.98 13.18
CA ASN A 46 -3.76 -4.16 13.60
C ASN A 46 -2.86 -3.05 13.03
N PRO A 47 -3.01 -1.79 13.47
CA PRO A 47 -2.23 -0.66 12.94
C PRO A 47 -0.72 -0.87 12.99
N PHE A 48 -0.21 -1.64 13.94
CA PHE A 48 1.24 -1.85 14.12
C PHE A 48 1.78 -3.15 13.53
N ILE A 49 0.99 -3.89 12.73
CA ILE A 49 1.38 -5.19 12.16
C ILE A 49 2.52 -5.12 11.13
N GLY A 50 2.65 -3.98 10.43
CA GLY A 50 3.75 -3.75 9.50
C GLY A 50 5.07 -3.58 10.23
N ARG A 51 6.15 -4.07 9.61
CA ARG A 51 7.51 -3.89 10.13
C ARG A 51 7.87 -2.40 10.12
N LYS A 52 8.83 -2.00 10.96
CA LYS A 52 9.41 -0.64 10.86
C LYS A 52 10.03 -0.49 9.47
N GLY A 53 9.69 0.60 8.78
CA GLY A 53 10.18 0.86 7.43
C GLY A 53 11.57 1.49 7.40
N GLU A 54 12.17 1.51 6.22
CA GLU A 54 13.47 2.16 5.97
C GLU A 54 13.39 3.68 6.21
N ILE A 55 12.27 4.29 5.79
CA ILE A 55 12.01 5.71 6.00
C ILE A 55 11.55 5.92 7.45
N ARG A 56 12.25 6.80 8.18
CA ARG A 56 11.98 7.08 9.59
C ARG A 56 10.50 7.42 9.83
N GLY A 57 9.91 6.75 10.81
CA GLY A 57 8.52 6.99 11.20
C GLY A 57 7.49 6.39 10.23
N THR A 58 7.91 5.49 9.35
CA THR A 58 7.01 4.69 8.51
C THR A 58 7.03 3.22 8.92
N ARG A 59 6.04 2.49 8.44
CA ARG A 59 5.90 1.05 8.54
C ARG A 59 5.58 0.48 7.17
N GLU A 60 5.97 -0.77 6.98
CA GLU A 60 5.82 -1.48 5.73
C GLU A 60 4.93 -2.69 5.93
N LEU A 61 3.84 -2.73 5.18
CA LEU A 61 2.88 -3.82 5.13
C LEU A 61 3.05 -4.59 3.82
N VAL A 62 3.59 -5.80 3.90
CA VAL A 62 3.56 -6.74 2.78
C VAL A 62 2.11 -7.20 2.57
N ILE A 63 1.61 -7.10 1.33
CA ILE A 63 0.24 -7.53 1.00
C ILE A 63 0.25 -9.00 0.58
N PRO A 64 -0.26 -9.93 1.42
CA PRO A 64 -0.12 -11.36 1.16
C PRO A 64 -0.77 -11.77 -0.17
N GLY A 65 -0.11 -12.64 -0.93
CA GLY A 65 -0.59 -13.09 -2.24
C GLY A 65 -0.40 -12.06 -3.36
N THR A 66 0.39 -11.01 -3.12
CA THR A 66 0.81 -10.06 -4.13
C THR A 66 2.29 -9.70 -3.92
N PRO A 67 3.01 -9.23 -4.94
CA PRO A 67 4.38 -8.76 -4.77
C PRO A 67 4.46 -7.30 -4.26
N TYR A 68 3.35 -6.73 -3.75
CA TYR A 68 3.27 -5.31 -3.38
C TYR A 68 3.44 -5.09 -1.87
N ILE A 69 4.08 -3.98 -1.54
CA ILE A 69 4.32 -3.49 -0.19
C ILE A 69 3.68 -2.11 -0.07
N VAL A 70 2.95 -1.89 1.02
CA VAL A 70 2.33 -0.60 1.34
C VAL A 70 3.11 0.08 2.46
N ALA A 71 3.58 1.30 2.21
CA ALA A 71 4.17 2.15 3.22
C ALA A 71 3.09 2.97 3.91
N TYR A 72 3.14 3.05 5.24
CA TYR A 72 2.15 3.78 6.02
C TYR A 72 2.75 4.36 7.31
N ARG A 73 2.03 5.28 7.94
CA ARG A 73 2.37 5.83 9.26
C ARG A 73 1.19 5.68 10.20
N VAL A 74 1.49 5.48 11.48
CA VAL A 74 0.49 5.43 12.56
C VAL A 74 0.62 6.70 13.38
N THR A 75 -0.47 7.44 13.55
CA THR A 75 -0.61 8.57 14.48
C THR A 75 -1.54 8.18 15.63
N ASP A 76 -1.90 9.10 16.52
CA ASP A 76 -2.78 8.78 17.65
C ASP A 76 -4.19 8.32 17.22
N GLN A 77 -4.69 8.83 16.09
CA GLN A 77 -6.07 8.58 15.66
C GLN A 77 -6.17 7.97 14.26
N THR A 78 -5.10 8.07 13.45
CA THR A 78 -5.14 7.69 12.05
C THR A 78 -4.03 6.74 11.64
N VAL A 79 -4.32 5.95 10.61
CA VAL A 79 -3.33 5.23 9.81
C VAL A 79 -3.29 5.93 8.46
N GLU A 80 -2.18 6.59 8.16
CA GLU A 80 -1.98 7.30 6.90
C GLU A 80 -1.24 6.39 5.92
N ILE A 81 -1.86 6.11 4.78
CA ILE A 81 -1.34 5.23 3.74
C ILE A 81 -0.59 6.08 2.72
N LEU A 82 0.74 5.98 2.72
CA LEU A 82 1.65 6.90 2.06
C LEU A 82 1.86 6.55 0.59
N PHE A 83 2.22 5.30 0.29
CA PHE A 83 2.38 4.82 -1.08
C PHE A 83 2.35 3.29 -1.13
N VAL A 84 2.23 2.73 -2.34
CA VAL A 84 2.33 1.30 -2.61
C VAL A 84 3.34 1.08 -3.72
N GLN A 85 4.14 0.02 -3.61
CA GLN A 85 5.11 -0.31 -4.65
C GLN A 85 5.36 -1.82 -4.75
N HIS A 86 5.74 -2.28 -5.94
CA HIS A 86 6.22 -3.65 -6.14
C HIS A 86 7.53 -3.84 -5.38
N GLY A 87 7.67 -4.90 -4.57
CA GLY A 87 8.82 -5.13 -3.69
C GLY A 87 10.16 -5.40 -4.39
N ALA A 88 10.17 -5.43 -5.73
CA ALA A 88 11.38 -5.53 -6.54
C ALA A 88 11.83 -4.17 -7.12
N ARG A 89 11.04 -3.10 -6.92
CA ARG A 89 11.45 -1.74 -7.29
C ARG A 89 12.31 -1.14 -6.19
N GLN A 90 13.16 -0.20 -6.58
CA GLN A 90 13.93 0.58 -5.62
C GLN A 90 12.96 1.39 -4.75
N TRP A 91 13.09 1.18 -3.43
CA TRP A 91 12.33 1.90 -2.43
C TRP A 91 12.71 3.39 -2.46
N PRO A 92 11.76 4.32 -2.28
CA PRO A 92 12.07 5.75 -2.26
C PRO A 92 12.83 6.12 -0.98
N ASP A 93 13.67 7.15 -1.07
CA ASP A 93 14.42 7.68 0.08
C ASP A 93 13.53 8.50 1.03
N GLU A 94 12.39 9.01 0.53
CA GLU A 94 11.46 9.86 1.26
C GLU A 94 9.97 9.65 0.88
N VAL A 95 9.08 10.09 1.78
CA VAL A 95 7.62 9.94 1.68
C VAL A 95 6.91 11.23 1.29
#